data_AF-A0A4E0PV98-F1
#
_entry.id   AF-A0A4E0PV98-F1
#
_cell.length_a   1.000
_cell.length_b   1.000
_cell.length_c   1.000
_cell.angle_alpha   90.00
_cell.angle_beta   90.00
_cell.angle_gamma   90.00
#
_symmetry.space_group_name_H-M   'P 1'
#
loop_
_entity.id
_entity.type
_entity.pdbx_description
1 polymer ?
#
loop_
_entity_poly.entity_id
_entity_poly.type
_entity_poly.pdbx_seq_one_letter_code
_entity_poly.pdbx_strand_id
1 'polypeptide(L)'
;MEQIDRLTKLLRDTSLNALIGWSMVFVLLLLGFVNLMDGRFTWFILIILVICIITTPAVILRNVSVMPSWYFIVIAIMPILGNTTAYHLFLTSIPVYFAVATIALLLAAEISWFTSVRMHYKFAILLVVITTLAMSGLWHLLQWTLDTNFGTTFLLDDRSYEAINAAVMYKFIYATITGIAAGMLFGLYFRKVRHDSNIEFPPGNPMVTSGYTASRPPAPIRRLLGLSGKKQELATRIMQAGLFILLLVAIFLRDIPTTVNAIAGLIITFVPAFIKNKYNIAIDPGLALWITLAVFLDALGTFAFYDNIARWDNITHALSASVVAAAGYVLIRAIDIYTDEIYIPPKVLFLFILLFVLATGVVWEILEFLTDELTAAFGYKAVLAQHGINDTMVDLLFNLLGAIIAATWGTVYLSDISYRLADKFEEMYPKKNTK
;
A
#
# COMPACT_ATOMS: atom_id res chain seq x y z
N MET A 1 27.47 -10.11 -19.25
CA MET A 1 27.42 -11.56 -18.96
C MET A 1 27.84 -11.89 -17.51
N GLU A 2 28.56 -11.01 -16.83
CA GLU A 2 29.12 -11.23 -15.48
C GLU A 2 28.10 -11.07 -14.32
N GLN A 3 27.05 -10.27 -14.52
CA GLN A 3 26.02 -9.97 -13.49
C GLN A 3 25.04 -11.12 -13.24
N ILE A 4 24.79 -11.97 -14.23
CA ILE A 4 23.97 -13.19 -14.10
C ILE A 4 24.74 -14.26 -13.31
N ASP A 5 26.06 -14.28 -13.43
CA ASP A 5 26.93 -15.30 -12.83
C ASP A 5 27.04 -15.15 -11.29
N ARG A 6 26.91 -13.92 -10.75
CA ARG A 6 26.89 -13.67 -9.29
C ARG A 6 25.56 -14.06 -8.62
N LEU A 7 24.42 -13.84 -9.26
CA LEU A 7 23.11 -14.30 -8.77
C LEU A 7 23.04 -15.84 -8.78
N THR A 8 23.61 -16.44 -9.83
CA THR A 8 23.74 -17.90 -9.97
C THR A 8 24.67 -18.50 -8.91
N LYS A 9 25.67 -17.77 -8.42
CA LYS A 9 26.55 -18.18 -7.31
C LYS A 9 25.94 -18.01 -5.92
N LEU A 10 24.96 -17.13 -5.72
CA LEU A 10 24.20 -17.02 -4.46
C LEU A 10 23.09 -18.06 -4.34
N LEU A 11 22.56 -18.51 -5.48
CA LEU A 11 21.58 -19.60 -5.55
C LEU A 11 22.22 -21.00 -5.50
N ARG A 12 23.56 -21.11 -5.35
CA ARG A 12 24.35 -22.36 -5.28
C ARG A 12 24.11 -23.18 -3.98
N ASP A 13 22.85 -23.37 -3.64
CA ASP A 13 22.33 -24.56 -2.96
C ASP A 13 21.22 -25.18 -3.84
N THR A 14 21.50 -25.21 -5.15
CA THR A 14 20.55 -25.23 -6.28
C THR A 14 19.67 -26.47 -6.41
N SER A 15 20.05 -27.62 -5.86
CA SER A 15 19.24 -28.85 -5.95
C SER A 15 18.46 -29.14 -4.66
N LEU A 16 19.08 -28.92 -3.49
CA LEU A 16 18.45 -29.17 -2.21
C LEU A 16 17.34 -28.14 -1.94
N ASN A 17 17.58 -26.85 -2.17
CA ASN A 17 16.54 -25.82 -2.01
C ASN A 17 15.38 -26.08 -2.98
N ALA A 18 15.66 -26.45 -4.22
CA ALA A 18 14.64 -26.77 -5.21
C ALA A 18 13.85 -28.02 -4.82
N LEU A 19 14.53 -29.10 -4.39
CA LEU A 19 13.89 -30.33 -3.92
C LEU A 19 12.94 -30.05 -2.75
N ILE A 20 13.45 -29.36 -1.71
CA ILE A 20 12.65 -29.00 -0.53
C ILE A 20 11.47 -28.09 -0.94
N GLY A 21 11.71 -27.09 -1.77
CA GLY A 21 10.69 -26.17 -2.28
C GLY A 21 9.57 -26.90 -3.04
N TRP A 22 9.91 -27.80 -3.97
CA TRP A 22 8.92 -28.61 -4.68
C TRP A 22 8.19 -29.61 -3.79
N SER A 23 8.88 -30.23 -2.81
CA SER A 23 8.22 -31.06 -1.79
C SER A 23 7.19 -30.25 -0.99
N MET A 24 7.49 -29.01 -0.66
CA MET A 24 6.56 -28.10 0.00
C MET A 24 5.38 -27.69 -0.88
N VAL A 25 5.60 -27.45 -2.17
CA VAL A 25 4.51 -27.25 -3.16
C VAL A 25 3.61 -28.49 -3.22
N PHE A 26 4.19 -29.70 -3.21
CA PHE A 26 3.41 -30.94 -3.17
C PHE A 26 2.57 -31.05 -1.90
N VAL A 27 3.12 -30.73 -0.73
CA VAL A 27 2.35 -30.66 0.53
C VAL A 27 1.21 -29.66 0.42
N LEU A 28 1.45 -28.46 -0.13
CA LEU A 28 0.41 -27.46 -0.36
C LEU A 28 -0.68 -27.98 -1.28
N LEU A 29 -0.35 -28.71 -2.36
CA LEU A 29 -1.34 -29.33 -3.24
C LEU A 29 -2.22 -30.34 -2.49
N LEU A 30 -1.64 -31.17 -1.62
CA LEU A 30 -2.39 -32.10 -0.78
C LEU A 30 -3.31 -31.37 0.20
N LEU A 31 -2.81 -30.34 0.89
CA LEU A 31 -3.62 -29.51 1.78
C LEU A 31 -4.75 -28.81 1.02
N GLY A 32 -4.47 -28.33 -0.20
CA GLY A 32 -5.47 -27.73 -1.08
C GLY A 32 -6.58 -28.72 -1.42
N PHE A 33 -6.21 -29.95 -1.82
CA PHE A 33 -7.17 -31.01 -2.09
C PHE A 33 -8.05 -31.33 -0.87
N VAL A 34 -7.46 -31.44 0.33
CA VAL A 34 -8.21 -31.65 1.58
C VAL A 34 -9.21 -30.52 1.82
N ASN A 35 -8.78 -29.26 1.76
CA ASN A 35 -9.67 -28.12 1.97
C ASN A 35 -10.78 -28.04 0.90
N LEU A 36 -10.50 -28.45 -0.34
CA LEU A 36 -11.50 -28.51 -1.40
C LEU A 36 -12.57 -29.58 -1.09
N MET A 37 -12.15 -30.77 -0.64
CA MET A 37 -13.06 -31.86 -0.27
C MET A 37 -13.89 -31.53 0.97
N ASP A 38 -13.32 -30.79 1.92
CA ASP A 38 -14.01 -30.31 3.13
C ASP A 38 -14.93 -29.11 2.85
N GLY A 39 -15.04 -28.63 1.60
CA GLY A 39 -15.83 -27.45 1.24
C GLY A 39 -15.27 -26.11 1.76
N ARG A 40 -14.02 -26.10 2.25
CA ARG A 40 -13.32 -24.93 2.77
C ARG A 40 -12.69 -24.11 1.64
N PHE A 41 -13.52 -23.62 0.72
CA PHE A 41 -13.09 -22.98 -0.53
C PHE A 41 -12.18 -21.76 -0.33
N THR A 42 -12.40 -20.96 0.71
CA THR A 42 -11.56 -19.80 1.06
C THR A 42 -10.09 -20.20 1.28
N TRP A 43 -9.86 -21.30 1.99
CA TRP A 43 -8.52 -21.82 2.25
C TRP A 43 -7.92 -22.49 1.04
N PHE A 44 -8.74 -23.20 0.25
CA PHE A 44 -8.29 -23.74 -1.03
C PHE A 44 -7.77 -22.63 -1.96
N ILE A 45 -8.50 -21.54 -2.12
CA ILE A 45 -8.09 -20.40 -2.96
C ILE A 45 -6.79 -19.78 -2.43
N LEU A 46 -6.66 -19.60 -1.12
CA LEU A 46 -5.43 -19.07 -0.50
C LEU A 46 -4.22 -19.97 -0.80
N ILE A 47 -4.40 -21.29 -0.67
CA ILE A 47 -3.35 -22.28 -0.97
C ILE A 47 -2.92 -22.21 -2.43
N ILE A 48 -3.87 -22.12 -3.36
CA ILE A 48 -3.57 -21.96 -4.79
C ILE A 48 -2.79 -20.67 -5.04
N LEU A 49 -3.18 -19.55 -4.42
CA LEU A 49 -2.45 -18.28 -4.52
C LEU A 49 -1.00 -18.42 -4.03
N VAL A 50 -0.78 -19.08 -2.88
CA VAL A 50 0.57 -19.33 -2.34
C VAL A 50 1.40 -20.19 -3.30
N ILE A 51 0.82 -21.27 -3.85
CA ILE A 51 1.49 -22.11 -4.85
C ILE A 51 1.87 -21.28 -6.09
N CYS A 52 0.95 -20.44 -6.59
CA CYS A 52 1.23 -19.58 -7.73
C CYS A 52 2.39 -18.62 -7.46
N ILE A 53 2.46 -18.01 -6.28
CA ILE A 53 3.57 -17.13 -5.89
C ILE A 53 4.88 -17.96 -5.87
N ILE A 54 4.95 -19.03 -5.08
CA ILE A 54 6.17 -19.86 -4.94
C ILE A 54 6.70 -20.35 -6.30
N THR A 55 5.80 -20.72 -7.21
CA THR A 55 6.17 -21.28 -8.53
C THR A 55 6.42 -20.22 -9.59
N THR A 56 6.08 -18.95 -9.35
CA THR A 56 6.25 -17.84 -10.30
C THR A 56 7.69 -17.73 -10.82
N PRO A 57 8.74 -17.76 -9.98
CA PRO A 57 10.13 -17.69 -10.46
C PRO A 57 10.49 -18.86 -11.39
N ALA A 58 10.09 -20.08 -11.03
CA ALA A 58 10.36 -21.28 -11.83
C ALA A 58 9.67 -21.21 -13.21
N VAL A 59 8.43 -20.71 -13.26
CA VAL A 59 7.64 -20.58 -14.49
C VAL A 59 8.19 -19.46 -15.39
N ILE A 60 8.44 -18.26 -14.84
CA ILE A 60 8.93 -17.11 -15.60
C ILE A 60 10.32 -17.40 -16.19
N LEU A 61 11.22 -17.98 -15.39
CA LEU A 61 12.59 -18.27 -15.80
C LEU A 61 12.71 -19.61 -16.54
N ARG A 62 11.61 -20.36 -16.68
CA ARG A 62 11.55 -21.70 -17.28
C ARG A 62 12.60 -22.65 -16.71
N ASN A 63 12.85 -22.56 -15.41
CA ASN A 63 13.86 -23.34 -14.71
C ASN A 63 13.32 -23.78 -13.34
N VAL A 64 13.01 -25.06 -13.22
CA VAL A 64 12.44 -25.66 -12.00
C VAL A 64 13.39 -25.65 -10.81
N SER A 65 14.69 -25.45 -11.01
CA SER A 65 15.64 -25.31 -9.91
C SER A 65 15.59 -23.94 -9.24
N VAL A 66 14.90 -22.97 -9.85
CA VAL A 66 14.78 -21.61 -9.31
C VAL A 66 13.53 -21.53 -8.43
N MET A 67 13.75 -21.56 -7.13
CA MET A 67 12.71 -21.50 -6.09
C MET A 67 13.04 -20.41 -5.07
N PRO A 68 12.04 -19.82 -4.40
CA PRO A 68 12.26 -19.06 -3.17
C PRO A 68 13.02 -19.89 -2.14
N SER A 69 13.71 -19.24 -1.21
CA SER A 69 14.38 -19.97 -0.14
C SER A 69 13.37 -20.75 0.70
N TRP A 70 13.66 -22.04 0.91
CA TRP A 70 12.77 -22.96 1.63
C TRP A 70 12.36 -22.46 3.02
N TYR A 71 13.20 -21.64 3.70
CA TYR A 71 12.84 -21.02 4.97
C TYR A 71 11.57 -20.18 4.88
N PHE A 72 11.43 -19.36 3.83
CA PHE A 72 10.23 -18.53 3.64
C PHE A 72 9.02 -19.36 3.25
N ILE A 73 9.23 -20.44 2.49
CA ILE A 73 8.16 -21.38 2.14
C ILE A 73 7.63 -22.08 3.40
N VAL A 74 8.50 -22.52 4.32
CA VAL A 74 8.09 -23.11 5.61
C VAL A 74 7.24 -22.14 6.42
N ILE A 75 7.71 -20.90 6.58
CA ILE A 75 6.97 -19.89 7.35
C ILE A 75 5.61 -19.66 6.68
N ALA A 76 5.53 -19.66 5.34
CA ALA A 76 4.27 -19.43 4.62
C ALA A 76 3.29 -20.60 4.78
N ILE A 77 3.81 -21.82 4.86
CA ILE A 77 3.00 -23.04 5.02
C ILE A 77 2.53 -23.22 6.47
N MET A 78 3.29 -22.78 7.47
CA MET A 78 2.98 -23.05 8.89
C MET A 78 1.54 -22.65 9.27
N PRO A 79 1.03 -21.45 8.93
CA PRO A 79 -0.34 -21.07 9.25
C PRO A 79 -1.39 -21.91 8.51
N ILE A 80 -1.11 -22.27 7.25
CA ILE A 80 -1.98 -23.11 6.41
C ILE A 80 -2.07 -24.51 7.02
N LEU A 81 -0.91 -25.11 7.33
CA LEU A 81 -0.79 -26.44 7.91
C LEU A 81 -1.51 -26.52 9.25
N GLY A 82 -1.27 -25.56 10.15
CA GLY A 82 -1.93 -25.54 11.46
C GLY A 82 -3.45 -25.42 11.34
N ASN A 83 -3.96 -24.60 10.43
CA ASN A 83 -5.40 -24.46 10.20
C ASN A 83 -6.05 -25.67 9.49
N THR A 84 -5.32 -26.41 8.65
CA THR A 84 -5.85 -27.59 7.95
C THR A 84 -5.78 -28.87 8.79
N THR A 85 -4.73 -29.04 9.60
CA THR A 85 -4.45 -30.33 10.27
C THR A 85 -4.76 -30.36 11.76
N ALA A 86 -4.81 -29.20 12.44
CA ALA A 86 -5.00 -29.13 13.88
C ALA A 86 -6.10 -28.14 14.24
N TYR A 87 -7.29 -28.64 14.59
CA TYR A 87 -8.41 -27.84 15.09
C TYR A 87 -8.09 -26.99 16.35
N HIS A 88 -6.94 -27.22 17.02
CA HIS A 88 -6.59 -26.61 18.31
C HIS A 88 -5.18 -26.00 18.41
N LEU A 89 -4.35 -26.01 17.36
CA LEU A 89 -2.97 -25.45 17.50
C LEU A 89 -2.98 -23.94 17.76
N PHE A 90 -4.05 -23.28 17.34
CA PHE A 90 -4.22 -21.85 17.47
C PHE A 90 -5.64 -21.54 17.96
N LEU A 91 -5.75 -21.11 19.22
CA LEU A 91 -7.03 -20.85 19.90
C LEU A 91 -7.70 -19.53 19.45
N THR A 92 -7.18 -18.86 18.42
CA THR A 92 -7.60 -17.50 18.01
C THR A 92 -7.50 -17.31 16.49
N SER A 93 -8.09 -16.26 15.94
CA SER A 93 -8.03 -15.89 14.51
C SER A 93 -6.63 -15.44 14.02
N ILE A 94 -5.65 -15.36 14.91
CA ILE A 94 -4.28 -14.88 14.67
C ILE A 94 -3.54 -15.61 13.51
N PRO A 95 -3.69 -16.93 13.28
CA PRO A 95 -2.94 -17.65 12.24
C PRO A 95 -3.24 -17.16 10.83
N VAL A 96 -4.49 -16.75 10.54
CA VAL A 96 -4.85 -16.22 9.22
C VAL A 96 -4.00 -15.00 8.89
N TYR A 97 -3.74 -14.12 9.86
CA TYR A 97 -2.97 -12.89 9.65
C TYR A 97 -1.47 -13.13 9.62
N PHE A 98 -0.99 -14.19 10.28
CA PHE A 98 0.36 -14.69 10.02
C PHE A 98 0.49 -15.25 8.61
N ALA A 99 -0.53 -15.93 8.08
CA ALA A 99 -0.54 -16.43 6.70
C ALA A 99 -0.43 -15.27 5.70
N VAL A 100 -1.30 -14.27 5.82
CA VAL A 100 -1.30 -13.08 4.95
C VAL A 100 0.03 -12.31 5.04
N ALA A 101 0.53 -12.09 6.25
CA ALA A 101 1.83 -11.43 6.44
C ALA A 101 2.98 -12.22 5.83
N THR A 102 2.92 -13.55 5.88
CA THR A 102 3.97 -14.38 5.28
C THR A 102 3.86 -14.47 3.77
N ILE A 103 2.66 -14.42 3.20
CA ILE A 103 2.46 -14.28 1.75
C ILE A 103 3.04 -12.94 1.28
N ALA A 104 2.75 -11.86 1.99
CA ALA A 104 3.34 -10.54 1.73
C ALA A 104 4.87 -10.56 1.84
N LEU A 105 5.40 -11.29 2.82
CA LEU A 105 6.83 -11.52 3.00
C LEU A 105 7.45 -12.25 1.81
N LEU A 106 6.82 -13.34 1.37
CA LEU A 106 7.25 -14.13 0.24
C LEU A 106 7.25 -13.30 -1.04
N LEU A 107 6.19 -12.53 -1.27
CA LEU A 107 6.09 -11.62 -2.41
C LEU A 107 7.17 -10.53 -2.37
N ALA A 108 7.42 -9.93 -1.21
CA ALA A 108 8.51 -8.95 -1.04
C ALA A 108 9.90 -9.58 -1.29
N ALA A 109 10.12 -10.82 -0.83
CA ALA A 109 11.34 -11.58 -1.07
C ALA A 109 11.52 -11.88 -2.57
N GLU A 110 10.46 -12.31 -3.25
CA GLU A 110 10.49 -12.57 -4.69
C GLU A 110 10.77 -11.30 -5.49
N ILE A 111 10.16 -10.17 -5.13
CA ILE A 111 10.48 -8.87 -5.72
C ILE A 111 11.97 -8.56 -5.52
N SER A 112 12.51 -8.75 -4.31
CA SER A 112 13.92 -8.48 -4.04
C SER A 112 14.89 -9.40 -4.77
N TRP A 113 14.52 -10.65 -5.04
CA TRP A 113 15.44 -11.67 -5.57
C TRP A 113 15.33 -11.87 -7.07
N PHE A 114 14.13 -11.70 -7.64
CA PHE A 114 13.84 -12.03 -9.03
C PHE A 114 13.52 -10.80 -9.89
N THR A 115 13.44 -9.62 -9.29
CA THR A 115 13.38 -8.36 -10.05
C THR A 115 14.68 -7.60 -9.92
N SER A 116 14.84 -6.53 -10.69
CA SER A 116 15.97 -5.62 -10.54
C SER A 116 15.87 -4.74 -9.30
N VAL A 117 14.81 -4.86 -8.48
CA VAL A 117 14.64 -4.04 -7.29
C VAL A 117 15.80 -4.21 -6.33
N ARG A 118 16.44 -3.11 -5.98
CA ARG A 118 17.42 -3.06 -4.89
C ARG A 118 16.75 -2.41 -3.69
N MET A 119 16.89 -3.01 -2.51
CA MET A 119 16.24 -2.52 -1.30
C MET A 119 17.13 -2.63 -0.07
N HIS A 120 17.19 -1.53 0.69
CA HIS A 120 17.78 -1.50 2.03
C HIS A 120 16.80 -2.13 3.05
N TYR A 121 17.32 -2.69 4.17
CA TYR A 121 16.49 -3.45 5.13
C TYR A 121 15.30 -2.67 5.70
N LYS A 122 15.44 -1.34 5.85
CA LYS A 122 14.34 -0.45 6.28
C LYS A 122 13.22 -0.37 5.23
N PHE A 123 13.58 -0.32 3.96
CA PHE A 123 12.61 -0.31 2.87
C PHE A 123 11.91 -1.67 2.74
N ALA A 124 12.65 -2.76 2.95
CA ALA A 124 12.08 -4.10 3.04
C ALA A 124 11.02 -4.23 4.16
N ILE A 125 11.29 -3.70 5.36
CA ILE A 125 10.30 -3.65 6.46
C ILE A 125 9.04 -2.91 6.00
N LEU A 126 9.20 -1.71 5.42
CA LEU A 126 8.08 -0.89 4.93
C LEU A 126 7.26 -1.62 3.86
N LEU A 127 7.94 -2.24 2.90
CA LEU A 127 7.31 -2.99 1.81
C LEU A 127 6.47 -4.15 2.36
N VAL A 128 6.97 -4.91 3.34
CA VAL A 128 6.23 -6.01 3.95
C VAL A 128 4.98 -5.51 4.67
N VAL A 129 5.07 -4.41 5.44
CA VAL A 129 3.91 -3.82 6.12
C VAL A 129 2.85 -3.37 5.11
N ILE A 130 3.25 -2.59 4.11
CA ILE A 130 2.36 -2.11 3.04
C ILE A 130 1.70 -3.29 2.33
N THR A 131 2.49 -4.27 1.91
CA THR A 131 1.98 -5.42 1.17
C THR A 131 1.03 -6.25 2.02
N THR A 132 1.30 -6.41 3.33
CA THR A 132 0.42 -7.15 4.25
C THR A 132 -0.94 -6.47 4.37
N LEU A 133 -0.96 -5.15 4.57
CA LEU A 133 -2.20 -4.38 4.68
C LEU A 133 -2.97 -4.37 3.35
N ALA A 134 -2.29 -4.08 2.25
CA ALA A 134 -2.90 -4.08 0.93
C ALA A 134 -3.51 -5.44 0.56
N MET A 135 -2.79 -6.54 0.83
CA MET A 135 -3.30 -7.90 0.61
C MET A 135 -4.49 -8.21 1.51
N SER A 136 -4.47 -7.75 2.76
CA SER A 136 -5.61 -7.90 3.67
C SER A 136 -6.84 -7.17 3.14
N GLY A 137 -6.70 -5.92 2.72
CA GLY A 137 -7.79 -5.14 2.11
C GLY A 137 -8.32 -5.80 0.84
N LEU A 138 -7.43 -6.19 -0.09
CA LEU A 138 -7.81 -6.83 -1.34
C LEU A 138 -8.51 -8.18 -1.13
N TRP A 139 -8.07 -8.95 -0.12
CA TRP A 139 -8.68 -10.23 0.22
C TRP A 139 -10.14 -10.06 0.67
N HIS A 140 -10.41 -9.12 1.56
CA HIS A 140 -11.78 -8.87 2.03
C HIS A 140 -12.64 -8.22 0.96
N LEU A 141 -12.07 -7.33 0.14
CA LEU A 141 -12.76 -6.77 -1.02
C LEU A 141 -13.16 -7.86 -2.02
N LEU A 142 -12.29 -8.85 -2.26
CA LEU A 142 -12.60 -9.99 -3.12
C LEU A 142 -13.73 -10.83 -2.52
N GLN A 143 -13.66 -11.17 -1.24
CA GLN A 143 -14.73 -11.93 -0.57
C GLN A 143 -16.07 -11.20 -0.64
N TRP A 144 -16.09 -9.91 -0.31
CA TRP A 144 -17.28 -9.07 -0.41
C TRP A 144 -17.82 -9.01 -1.84
N THR A 145 -16.95 -8.86 -2.84
CA THR A 145 -17.35 -8.86 -4.26
C THR A 145 -17.98 -10.19 -4.65
N LEU A 146 -17.40 -11.31 -4.19
CA LEU A 146 -17.94 -12.64 -4.45
C LEU A 146 -19.32 -12.82 -3.80
N ASP A 147 -19.47 -12.40 -2.55
CA ASP A 147 -20.72 -12.56 -1.81
C ASP A 147 -21.83 -11.70 -2.43
N THR A 148 -21.53 -10.45 -2.81
CA THR A 148 -22.50 -9.52 -3.40
C THR A 148 -22.91 -9.87 -4.83
N ASN A 149 -21.99 -10.41 -5.66
CA ASN A 149 -22.27 -10.66 -7.08
C ASN A 149 -22.63 -12.12 -7.39
N PHE A 150 -22.13 -13.07 -6.59
CA PHE A 150 -22.30 -14.51 -6.84
C PHE A 150 -23.07 -15.22 -5.71
N GLY A 151 -23.47 -14.51 -4.64
CA GLY A 151 -24.25 -15.07 -3.55
C GLY A 151 -23.48 -16.04 -2.66
N THR A 152 -22.14 -15.93 -2.63
CA THR A 152 -21.32 -16.66 -1.65
C THR A 152 -21.48 -16.07 -0.25
N THR A 153 -20.98 -16.76 0.77
CA THR A 153 -21.03 -16.32 2.18
C THR A 153 -19.64 -16.34 2.83
N PHE A 154 -18.61 -15.90 2.09
CA PHE A 154 -17.23 -15.92 2.56
C PHE A 154 -16.92 -14.86 3.62
N LEU A 155 -17.63 -13.73 3.56
CA LEU A 155 -17.53 -12.59 4.46
C LEU A 155 -18.89 -12.17 5.01
N LEU A 156 -19.89 -12.07 4.12
CA LEU A 156 -21.28 -11.75 4.43
C LEU A 156 -22.00 -13.06 4.83
N ASP A 157 -21.92 -13.37 6.12
CA ASP A 157 -22.58 -14.53 6.74
C ASP A 157 -23.80 -14.10 7.56
N ASP A 158 -24.33 -14.99 8.41
CA ASP A 158 -25.53 -14.75 9.21
C ASP A 158 -25.37 -13.67 10.31
N ARG A 159 -24.17 -13.08 10.47
CA ARG A 159 -23.93 -11.98 11.41
C ARG A 159 -24.48 -10.65 10.88
N SER A 160 -24.68 -9.68 11.77
CA SER A 160 -25.07 -8.33 11.35
C SER A 160 -23.93 -7.63 10.58
N TYR A 161 -24.27 -6.68 9.72
CA TYR A 161 -23.29 -5.90 8.95
C TYR A 161 -22.28 -5.18 9.84
N GLU A 162 -22.71 -4.69 10.99
CA GLU A 162 -21.88 -4.02 11.99
C GLU A 162 -20.91 -5.02 12.65
N ALA A 163 -21.40 -6.21 13.02
CA ALA A 163 -20.58 -7.27 13.60
C ALA A 163 -19.54 -7.80 12.60
N ILE A 164 -19.89 -7.90 11.32
CA ILE A 164 -18.97 -8.25 10.24
C ILE A 164 -17.92 -7.15 10.08
N ASN A 165 -18.36 -5.88 10.05
CA ASN A 165 -17.47 -4.75 9.91
C ASN A 165 -16.44 -4.68 11.04
N ALA A 166 -16.91 -4.69 12.29
CA ALA A 166 -16.03 -4.69 13.47
C ALA A 166 -15.06 -5.87 13.43
N ALA A 167 -15.54 -7.05 13.05
CA ALA A 167 -14.66 -8.21 12.87
C ALA A 167 -13.55 -7.90 11.87
N VAL A 168 -13.86 -7.39 10.67
CA VAL A 168 -12.89 -6.99 9.63
C VAL A 168 -11.91 -5.94 10.14
N MET A 169 -12.35 -4.95 10.91
CA MET A 169 -11.48 -3.94 11.49
C MET A 169 -10.44 -4.56 12.43
N TYR A 170 -10.85 -5.48 13.31
CA TYR A 170 -9.91 -6.25 14.12
C TYR A 170 -8.94 -7.08 13.25
N LYS A 171 -9.40 -7.63 12.11
CA LYS A 171 -8.53 -8.33 11.15
C LYS A 171 -7.47 -7.41 10.58
N PHE A 172 -7.83 -6.18 10.20
CA PHE A 172 -6.90 -5.18 9.69
C PHE A 172 -5.90 -4.73 10.77
N ILE A 173 -6.33 -4.57 12.02
CA ILE A 173 -5.44 -4.31 13.16
C ILE A 173 -4.44 -5.46 13.35
N TYR A 174 -4.91 -6.72 13.34
CA TYR A 174 -4.02 -7.87 13.44
C TYR A 174 -3.05 -7.96 12.26
N ALA A 175 -3.51 -7.69 11.03
CA ALA A 175 -2.65 -7.63 9.85
C ALA A 175 -1.58 -6.52 9.96
N THR A 176 -1.92 -5.38 10.58
CA THR A 176 -0.94 -4.32 10.88
C THR A 176 0.15 -4.82 11.81
N ILE A 177 -0.25 -5.45 12.93
CA ILE A 177 0.67 -5.96 13.95
C ILE A 177 1.55 -7.09 13.37
N THR A 178 0.95 -8.07 12.70
CA THR A 178 1.69 -9.19 12.09
C THR A 178 2.57 -8.74 10.94
N GLY A 179 2.14 -7.77 10.13
CA GLY A 179 2.92 -7.17 9.06
C GLY A 179 4.17 -6.44 9.60
N ILE A 180 4.03 -5.69 10.70
CA ILE A 180 5.16 -5.04 11.37
C ILE A 180 6.14 -6.10 11.91
N ALA A 181 5.62 -7.11 12.61
CA ALA A 181 6.45 -8.19 13.16
C ALA A 181 7.20 -8.96 12.07
N ALA A 182 6.50 -9.37 11.00
CA ALA A 182 7.07 -10.06 9.85
C ALA A 182 8.10 -9.18 9.12
N GLY A 183 7.79 -7.89 8.94
CA GLY A 183 8.70 -6.91 8.37
C GLY A 183 9.99 -6.79 9.18
N MET A 184 9.89 -6.66 10.51
CA MET A 184 11.05 -6.61 11.39
C MET A 184 11.90 -7.90 11.32
N LEU A 185 11.28 -9.08 11.36
CA LEU A 185 11.97 -10.37 11.22
C LEU A 185 12.72 -10.45 9.89
N PHE A 186 12.09 -10.02 8.80
CA PHE A 186 12.69 -9.97 7.47
C PHE A 186 13.82 -8.96 7.38
N GLY A 187 13.64 -7.77 7.94
CA GLY A 187 14.68 -6.74 8.01
C GLY A 187 15.92 -7.23 8.78
N LEU A 188 15.73 -7.96 9.88
CA LEU A 188 16.82 -8.58 10.64
C LEU A 188 17.53 -9.67 9.84
N TYR A 189 16.79 -10.53 9.13
CA TYR A 189 17.36 -11.52 8.22
C TYR A 189 18.20 -10.85 7.11
N PHE A 190 17.64 -9.84 6.43
CA PHE A 190 18.35 -9.10 5.38
C PHE A 190 19.59 -8.38 5.89
N ARG A 191 19.51 -7.79 7.10
CA ARG A 191 20.66 -7.16 7.74
C ARG A 191 21.78 -8.17 7.99
N LYS A 192 21.44 -9.39 8.45
CA LYS A 192 22.43 -10.45 8.70
C LYS A 192 23.07 -10.96 7.41
N VAL A 193 22.25 -11.31 6.40
CA VAL A 193 22.74 -11.86 5.12
C VAL A 193 23.60 -10.86 4.34
N ARG A 194 23.26 -9.57 4.36
CA ARG A 194 24.03 -8.54 3.66
C ARG A 194 25.35 -8.19 4.36
N HIS A 195 25.44 -8.39 5.67
CA HIS A 195 26.67 -8.14 6.43
C HIS A 195 27.72 -9.26 6.23
N ASP A 196 27.29 -10.48 5.90
CA ASP A 196 28.16 -11.63 5.61
C ASP A 196 28.53 -11.77 4.13
N SER A 197 27.96 -10.95 3.26
CA SER A 197 28.15 -11.06 1.81
C SER A 197 28.83 -9.81 1.25
N ASN A 198 30.10 -9.96 0.86
CA ASN A 198 30.89 -8.98 0.07
C ASN A 198 30.33 -8.85 -1.36
N ILE A 199 29.02 -8.55 -1.49
CA ILE A 199 28.34 -8.39 -2.77
C ILE A 199 28.39 -6.91 -3.12
N GLU A 200 29.40 -6.53 -3.89
CA GLU A 200 29.31 -5.30 -4.68
C GLU A 200 28.26 -5.51 -5.78
N PHE A 201 27.18 -4.75 -5.66
CA PHE A 201 26.16 -4.66 -6.68
C PHE A 201 26.71 -3.81 -7.83
N PRO A 202 26.55 -4.24 -9.09
CA PRO A 202 26.99 -3.43 -10.21
C PRO A 202 26.30 -2.06 -10.17
N PRO A 203 27.02 -0.96 -10.44
CA PRO A 203 26.42 0.35 -10.55
C PRO A 203 25.29 0.27 -11.59
N GLY A 204 24.11 0.76 -11.23
CA GLY A 204 22.95 0.75 -12.13
C GLY A 204 23.30 1.46 -13.43
N ASN A 205 22.87 0.91 -14.57
CA ASN A 205 23.21 1.47 -15.88
C ASN A 205 22.65 2.91 -16.02
N PRO A 206 23.51 3.94 -16.07
CA PRO A 206 23.09 5.35 -16.11
C PRO A 206 22.20 5.69 -17.32
N MET A 207 22.29 4.88 -18.39
CA MET A 207 21.52 5.09 -19.62
C MET A 207 20.05 4.69 -19.51
N VAL A 208 19.66 3.80 -18.60
CA VAL A 208 18.23 3.46 -18.38
C VAL A 208 17.55 4.50 -17.50
N THR A 209 18.31 5.06 -16.55
CA THR A 209 17.92 6.23 -15.76
C THR A 209 17.75 7.48 -16.64
N SER A 210 18.53 7.65 -17.72
CA SER A 210 18.45 8.85 -18.58
C SER A 210 17.16 8.95 -19.44
N GLY A 211 16.54 7.82 -19.79
CA GLY A 211 15.30 7.81 -20.59
C GLY A 211 14.03 8.14 -19.79
N TYR A 212 14.04 7.93 -18.47
CA TYR A 212 12.96 8.25 -17.53
C TYR A 212 13.11 9.63 -16.86
N THR A 213 14.25 10.29 -17.02
CA THR A 213 14.65 11.54 -16.33
C THR A 213 14.41 12.81 -17.15
N ALA A 214 14.32 12.74 -18.47
CA ALA A 214 14.51 13.93 -19.31
C ALA A 214 13.23 14.67 -19.71
N SER A 215 12.05 14.08 -19.58
CA SER A 215 10.81 14.78 -19.91
C SER A 215 10.32 15.56 -18.70
N ARG A 216 10.49 16.89 -18.76
CA ARG A 216 9.52 17.82 -18.13
C ARG A 216 8.13 17.23 -18.39
N PRO A 217 7.21 17.22 -17.40
CA PRO A 217 5.88 16.71 -17.64
C PRO A 217 5.39 17.30 -18.97
N PRO A 218 4.92 16.46 -19.92
CA PRO A 218 4.34 16.96 -21.13
C PRO A 218 3.27 17.98 -20.71
N ALA A 219 3.03 18.95 -21.58
CA ALA A 219 2.09 20.02 -21.32
C ALA A 219 0.59 19.62 -21.19
N PRO A 220 0.09 18.37 -21.39
CA PRO A 220 -1.34 18.20 -21.59
C PRO A 220 -2.19 18.59 -20.38
N ILE A 221 -1.72 18.50 -19.13
CA ILE A 221 -2.59 18.82 -17.98
C ILE A 221 -2.68 20.31 -17.64
N ARG A 222 -1.61 21.10 -17.84
CA ARG A 222 -1.74 22.58 -17.80
C ARG A 222 -2.78 23.08 -18.81
N ARG A 223 -3.01 22.31 -19.89
CA ARG A 223 -4.05 22.56 -20.89
C ARG A 223 -5.37 21.82 -20.64
N LEU A 224 -5.44 20.73 -19.86
CA LEU A 224 -6.71 20.00 -19.61
C LEU A 224 -7.75 20.88 -18.92
N LEU A 225 -7.33 21.70 -17.95
CA LEU A 225 -8.23 22.65 -17.28
C LEU A 225 -8.40 23.96 -18.05
N GLY A 226 -7.50 24.28 -18.99
CA GLY A 226 -7.48 25.57 -19.68
C GLY A 226 -7.23 26.79 -18.77
N LEU A 227 -6.88 26.58 -17.49
CA LEU A 227 -6.70 27.64 -16.49
C LEU A 227 -5.23 28.08 -16.39
N SER A 228 -5.00 29.38 -16.30
CA SER A 228 -3.66 29.91 -16.01
C SER A 228 -3.25 29.64 -14.55
N GLY A 229 -1.95 29.58 -14.26
CA GLY A 229 -1.45 29.34 -12.89
C GLY A 229 -2.01 30.32 -11.86
N LYS A 230 -2.20 31.60 -12.23
CA LYS A 230 -2.84 32.61 -11.35
C LYS A 230 -4.30 32.25 -11.02
N LYS A 231 -5.06 31.70 -11.98
CA LYS A 231 -6.44 31.25 -11.74
C LYS A 231 -6.47 30.01 -10.84
N GLN A 232 -5.50 29.10 -10.99
CA GLN A 232 -5.36 27.93 -10.10
C GLN A 232 -5.05 28.37 -8.67
N GLU A 233 -4.09 29.28 -8.47
CA GLU A 233 -3.79 29.84 -7.15
C GLU A 233 -4.99 30.57 -6.53
N LEU A 234 -5.73 31.35 -7.33
CA LEU A 234 -6.95 32.02 -6.87
C LEU A 234 -8.01 31.00 -6.44
N ALA A 235 -8.24 29.95 -7.23
CA ALA A 235 -9.19 28.89 -6.90
C ALA A 235 -8.81 28.16 -5.61
N THR A 236 -7.52 27.84 -5.42
CA THR A 236 -7.01 27.31 -4.16
C THR A 236 -7.33 28.22 -2.98
N ARG A 237 -7.05 29.53 -3.09
CA ARG A 237 -7.33 30.49 -2.00
C ARG A 237 -8.82 30.63 -1.71
N ILE A 238 -9.67 30.57 -2.73
CA ILE A 238 -11.13 30.59 -2.55
C ILE A 238 -11.58 29.34 -1.79
N MET A 239 -11.10 28.15 -2.15
CA MET A 239 -11.42 26.92 -1.41
C MET A 239 -10.88 26.95 0.02
N GLN A 240 -9.68 27.47 0.26
CA GLN A 240 -9.15 27.68 1.62
C GLN A 240 -10.01 28.62 2.45
N ALA A 241 -10.47 29.74 1.86
CA ALA A 241 -11.42 30.63 2.52
C ALA A 241 -12.76 29.93 2.80
N GLY A 242 -13.24 29.10 1.85
CA GLY A 242 -14.42 28.25 2.02
C GLY A 242 -14.28 27.25 3.17
N LEU A 243 -13.15 26.54 3.27
CA LEU A 243 -12.84 25.65 4.40
C LEU A 243 -12.83 26.40 5.72
N PHE A 244 -12.24 27.61 5.75
CA PHE A 244 -12.20 28.42 6.96
C PHE A 244 -13.60 28.88 7.38
N ILE A 245 -14.44 29.29 6.44
CA ILE A 245 -15.86 29.61 6.71
C ILE A 245 -16.59 28.37 7.21
N LEU A 246 -16.40 27.22 6.57
CA LEU A 246 -16.99 25.95 6.96
C LEU A 246 -16.60 25.57 8.39
N LEU A 247 -15.32 25.74 8.75
CA LEU A 247 -14.81 25.54 10.10
C LEU A 247 -15.55 26.42 11.12
N LEU A 248 -15.70 27.72 10.84
CA LEU A 248 -16.42 28.63 11.74
C LEU A 248 -17.90 28.23 11.90
N VAL A 249 -18.54 27.82 10.80
CA VAL A 249 -19.92 27.33 10.81
C VAL A 249 -20.03 26.03 11.61
N ALA A 250 -19.14 25.07 11.41
CA ALA A 250 -19.12 23.80 12.13
C ALA A 250 -18.92 24.00 13.64
N ILE A 251 -18.00 24.88 14.03
CA ILE A 251 -17.79 25.25 15.45
C ILE A 251 -19.06 25.88 16.04
N PHE A 252 -19.69 26.80 15.30
CA PHE A 252 -20.94 27.45 15.75
C PHE A 252 -22.09 26.44 15.93
N LEU A 253 -22.21 25.49 15.01
CA LEU A 253 -23.20 24.41 15.06
C LEU A 253 -22.83 23.27 16.02
N ARG A 254 -21.62 23.30 16.61
CA ARG A 254 -21.04 22.22 17.44
C ARG A 254 -20.97 20.88 16.69
N ASP A 255 -20.74 20.95 15.39
CA ASP A 255 -20.49 19.80 14.52
C ASP A 255 -19.01 19.41 14.62
N ILE A 256 -18.72 18.45 15.49
CA ILE A 256 -17.35 17.99 15.78
C ILE A 256 -16.71 17.31 14.56
N PRO A 257 -17.36 16.35 13.86
CA PRO A 257 -16.82 15.75 12.63
C PRO A 257 -16.34 16.78 11.61
N THR A 258 -17.22 17.71 11.22
CA THR A 258 -16.87 18.74 10.23
C THR A 258 -15.78 19.68 10.74
N THR A 259 -15.78 20.00 12.04
CA THR A 259 -14.72 20.82 12.65
C THR A 259 -13.35 20.15 12.51
N VAL A 260 -13.25 18.85 12.84
CA VAL A 260 -12.00 18.09 12.76
C VAL A 260 -11.53 17.99 11.31
N ASN A 261 -12.41 17.61 10.37
CA ASN A 261 -12.07 17.49 8.96
C ASN A 261 -11.69 18.84 8.32
N ALA A 262 -12.38 19.94 8.66
CA ALA A 262 -12.01 21.26 8.17
C ALA A 262 -10.65 21.75 8.70
N ILE A 263 -10.32 21.46 9.97
CA ILE A 263 -8.98 21.76 10.54
C ILE A 263 -7.90 20.94 9.82
N ALA A 264 -8.09 19.63 9.72
CA ALA A 264 -7.14 18.73 9.06
C ALA A 264 -6.96 19.13 7.58
N GLY A 265 -8.06 19.37 6.88
CA GLY A 265 -8.09 19.84 5.50
C GLY A 265 -7.31 21.15 5.33
N LEU A 266 -7.58 22.18 6.14
CA LEU A 266 -6.83 23.44 6.11
C LEU A 266 -5.33 23.22 6.28
N ILE A 267 -4.90 22.45 7.28
CA ILE A 267 -3.49 22.12 7.51
C ILE A 267 -2.88 21.48 6.26
N ILE A 268 -3.57 20.51 5.65
CA ILE A 268 -3.12 19.82 4.43
C ILE A 268 -2.96 20.81 3.27
N THR A 269 -3.89 21.77 3.09
CA THR A 269 -3.78 22.76 2.00
C THR A 269 -2.53 23.65 2.10
N PHE A 270 -1.94 23.80 3.30
CA PHE A 270 -0.73 24.58 3.50
C PHE A 270 0.57 23.77 3.33
N VAL A 271 0.50 22.45 3.17
CA VAL A 271 1.68 21.59 2.96
C VAL A 271 2.54 22.05 1.78
N PRO A 272 1.99 22.38 0.58
CA PRO A 272 2.81 22.90 -0.53
C PRO A 272 3.56 24.19 -0.19
N ALA A 273 2.92 25.10 0.55
CA ALA A 273 3.54 26.36 0.97
C ALA A 273 4.62 26.14 2.03
N PHE A 274 4.37 25.23 2.98
CA PHE A 274 5.36 24.81 3.96
C PHE A 274 6.59 24.20 3.28
N ILE A 275 6.40 23.29 2.32
CA ILE A 275 7.49 22.66 1.56
C ILE A 275 8.31 23.71 0.81
N LYS A 276 7.65 24.67 0.14
CA LYS A 276 8.32 25.77 -0.54
C LYS A 276 9.14 26.62 0.44
N ASN A 277 8.59 27.00 1.58
CA ASN A 277 9.26 27.89 2.52
C ASN A 277 10.39 27.19 3.29
N LYS A 278 10.19 25.93 3.69
CA LYS A 278 11.15 25.17 4.50
C LYS A 278 12.27 24.55 3.68
N TYR A 279 11.94 24.04 2.48
CA TYR A 279 12.86 23.26 1.66
C TYR A 279 13.24 23.95 0.33
N ASN A 280 12.65 25.11 0.01
CA ASN A 280 12.82 25.82 -1.26
C ASN A 280 12.38 24.99 -2.49
N ILE A 281 11.46 24.04 -2.30
CA ILE A 281 10.91 23.21 -3.37
C ILE A 281 9.59 23.84 -3.84
N ALA A 282 9.61 24.49 -4.99
CA ALA A 282 8.40 25.07 -5.58
C ALA A 282 7.48 23.97 -6.12
N ILE A 283 6.28 23.87 -5.54
CA ILE A 283 5.20 22.99 -5.98
C ILE A 283 4.38 23.68 -7.08
N ASP A 284 4.01 22.96 -8.14
CA ASP A 284 3.19 23.50 -9.23
C ASP A 284 1.77 23.85 -8.71
N PRO A 285 1.20 25.00 -9.11
CA PRO A 285 -0.12 25.43 -8.66
C PRO A 285 -1.25 24.43 -8.93
N GLY A 286 -1.11 23.60 -9.98
CA GLY A 286 -2.08 22.54 -10.27
C GLY A 286 -2.09 21.45 -9.22
N LEU A 287 -0.93 21.07 -8.67
CA LEU A 287 -0.85 20.07 -7.58
C LEU A 287 -1.42 20.63 -6.29
N ALA A 288 -1.12 21.89 -5.96
CA ALA A 288 -1.71 22.56 -4.80
C ALA A 288 -3.24 22.66 -4.93
N LEU A 289 -3.75 22.97 -6.13
CA LEU A 289 -5.17 22.98 -6.43
C LEU A 289 -5.81 21.61 -6.27
N TRP A 290 -5.19 20.55 -6.78
CA TRP A 290 -5.69 19.18 -6.69
C TRP A 290 -5.78 18.68 -5.25
N ILE A 291 -4.71 18.88 -4.46
CA ILE A 291 -4.70 18.57 -3.02
C ILE A 291 -5.82 19.33 -2.30
N THR A 292 -5.94 20.64 -2.58
CA THR A 292 -6.96 21.48 -1.96
C THR A 292 -8.37 21.06 -2.34
N LEU A 293 -8.60 20.69 -3.59
CA LEU A 293 -9.89 20.22 -4.07
C LEU A 293 -10.31 18.94 -3.37
N ALA A 294 -9.40 17.98 -3.19
CA ALA A 294 -9.69 16.72 -2.50
C ALA A 294 -10.21 16.97 -1.08
N VAL A 295 -9.43 17.69 -0.25
CA VAL A 295 -9.81 17.98 1.13
C VAL A 295 -11.00 18.94 1.26
N PHE A 296 -11.22 19.80 0.27
CA PHE A 296 -12.38 20.70 0.24
C PHE A 296 -13.69 19.92 0.00
N LEU A 297 -13.70 19.01 -0.97
CA LEU A 297 -14.89 18.20 -1.28
C LEU A 297 -15.19 17.20 -0.17
N ASP A 298 -14.16 16.65 0.47
CA ASP A 298 -14.28 15.79 1.66
C ASP A 298 -14.94 16.54 2.83
N ALA A 299 -14.46 17.75 3.17
CA ALA A 299 -15.05 18.56 4.23
C ALA A 299 -16.51 18.97 3.94
N LEU A 300 -16.85 19.24 2.67
CA LEU A 300 -18.25 19.46 2.25
C LEU A 300 -19.09 18.17 2.36
N GLY A 301 -18.48 17.02 2.07
CA GLY A 301 -19.01 15.68 2.32
C GLY A 301 -19.47 15.53 3.76
N THR A 302 -18.54 15.68 4.69
CA THR A 302 -18.80 15.56 6.14
C THR A 302 -19.88 16.53 6.62
N PHE A 303 -19.88 17.76 6.11
CA PHE A 303 -20.87 18.76 6.54
C PHE A 303 -22.29 18.46 6.08
N ALA A 304 -22.46 17.93 4.87
CA ALA A 304 -23.79 17.71 4.32
C ALA A 304 -23.86 16.70 3.18
N PHE A 305 -22.84 16.61 2.30
CA PHE A 305 -23.02 15.89 1.04
C PHE A 305 -22.96 14.37 1.15
N TYR A 306 -22.32 13.81 2.19
CA TYR A 306 -22.35 12.36 2.45
C TYR A 306 -23.77 11.86 2.68
N ASP A 307 -24.61 12.63 3.39
CA ASP A 307 -26.01 12.26 3.65
C ASP A 307 -26.97 12.58 2.50
N ASN A 308 -26.59 13.48 1.58
CA ASN A 308 -27.54 14.11 0.65
C ASN A 308 -27.25 13.85 -0.84
N ILE A 309 -26.05 13.43 -1.21
CA ILE A 309 -25.66 13.23 -2.61
C ILE A 309 -25.14 11.79 -2.79
N ALA A 310 -25.88 11.00 -3.57
CA ALA A 310 -25.52 9.63 -3.86
C ALA A 310 -24.10 9.53 -4.47
N ARG A 311 -23.27 8.64 -3.92
CA ARG A 311 -21.89 8.38 -4.33
C ARG A 311 -20.93 9.57 -4.16
N TRP A 312 -21.31 10.60 -3.41
CA TRP A 312 -20.39 11.70 -3.10
C TRP A 312 -19.15 11.17 -2.39
N ASP A 313 -19.38 10.31 -1.41
CA ASP A 313 -18.36 9.62 -0.63
C ASP A 313 -17.40 8.80 -1.50
N ASN A 314 -17.93 7.95 -2.36
CA ASN A 314 -17.12 7.20 -3.32
C ASN A 314 -16.21 8.09 -4.19
N ILE A 315 -16.70 9.27 -4.60
CA ILE A 315 -15.94 10.22 -5.43
C ILE A 315 -14.85 10.90 -4.61
N THR A 316 -15.15 11.31 -3.38
CA THR A 316 -14.15 11.92 -2.48
C THR A 316 -13.08 10.91 -2.10
N HIS A 317 -13.43 9.64 -1.85
CA HIS A 317 -12.47 8.55 -1.65
C HIS A 317 -11.54 8.35 -2.84
N ALA A 318 -12.08 8.23 -4.06
CA ALA A 318 -11.24 8.11 -5.26
C ALA A 318 -10.32 9.33 -5.47
N LEU A 319 -10.82 10.55 -5.20
CA LEU A 319 -10.04 11.78 -5.34
C LEU A 319 -8.95 11.88 -4.25
N SER A 320 -9.27 11.62 -2.99
CA SER A 320 -8.32 11.60 -1.88
C SER A 320 -7.25 10.53 -2.09
N ALA A 321 -7.65 9.32 -2.49
CA ALA A 321 -6.73 8.24 -2.84
C ALA A 321 -5.78 8.59 -3.99
N SER A 322 -6.26 9.36 -4.97
CA SER A 322 -5.42 9.84 -6.07
C SER A 322 -4.33 10.83 -5.58
N VAL A 323 -4.64 11.64 -4.55
CA VAL A 323 -3.66 12.51 -3.87
C VAL A 323 -2.69 11.68 -3.03
N VAL A 324 -3.17 10.67 -2.30
CA VAL A 324 -2.33 9.73 -1.54
C VAL A 324 -1.37 8.98 -2.48
N ALA A 325 -1.84 8.53 -3.65
CA ALA A 325 -1.02 7.92 -4.68
C ALA A 325 0.12 8.84 -5.14
N ALA A 326 -0.20 10.13 -5.34
CA ALA A 326 0.79 11.13 -5.73
C ALA A 326 1.85 11.36 -4.65
N ALA A 327 1.42 11.46 -3.39
CA ALA A 327 2.34 11.56 -2.25
C ALA A 327 3.22 10.31 -2.14
N GLY A 328 2.63 9.11 -2.26
CA GLY A 328 3.34 7.84 -2.27
C GLY A 328 4.41 7.76 -3.35
N TYR A 329 4.06 8.17 -4.59
CA TYR A 329 5.00 8.27 -5.70
C TYR A 329 6.18 9.20 -5.36
N VAL A 330 5.90 10.43 -4.91
CA VAL A 330 6.95 11.42 -4.63
C VAL A 330 7.91 10.93 -3.56
N LEU A 331 7.37 10.37 -2.47
CA LEU A 331 8.17 9.84 -1.37
C LEU A 331 9.07 8.70 -1.83
N ILE A 332 8.50 7.69 -2.49
CA ILE A 332 9.27 6.51 -2.86
C ILE A 332 10.30 6.82 -3.94
N ARG A 333 9.95 7.67 -4.91
CA ARG A 333 10.86 8.06 -5.98
C ARG A 333 11.97 8.96 -5.46
N ALA A 334 11.70 9.85 -4.49
CA ALA A 334 12.76 10.61 -3.84
C ALA A 334 13.73 9.71 -3.06
N ILE A 335 13.23 8.69 -2.37
CA ILE A 335 14.06 7.70 -1.66
C ILE A 335 14.94 6.92 -2.66
N ASP A 336 14.34 6.48 -3.77
CA ASP A 336 15.01 5.75 -4.86
C ASP A 336 16.11 6.58 -5.55
N ILE A 337 15.91 7.90 -5.70
CA ILE A 337 16.92 8.81 -6.25
C ILE A 337 18.02 9.10 -5.22
N TYR A 338 17.65 9.32 -3.96
CA TYR A 338 18.59 9.72 -2.90
C TYR A 338 19.48 8.55 -2.44
N THR A 339 18.94 7.33 -2.39
CA THR A 339 19.64 6.16 -1.83
C THR A 339 20.20 5.28 -2.94
N ASP A 340 21.52 5.31 -3.18
CA ASP A 340 22.17 4.56 -4.28
C ASP A 340 21.97 3.04 -4.22
N GLU A 341 21.69 2.53 -3.01
CA GLU A 341 21.38 1.13 -2.73
C GLU A 341 19.95 0.73 -3.09
N ILE A 342 19.08 1.69 -3.39
CA ILE A 342 17.69 1.46 -3.76
C ILE A 342 17.56 1.65 -5.28
N TYR A 343 16.83 0.75 -5.92
CA TYR A 343 16.43 0.90 -7.31
C TYR A 343 15.06 0.31 -7.47
N ILE A 344 14.09 1.07 -7.99
CA ILE A 344 12.73 0.59 -8.19
C ILE A 344 12.37 0.75 -9.68
N PRO A 345 12.19 -0.37 -10.41
CA PRO A 345 11.76 -0.33 -11.80
C PRO A 345 10.37 0.33 -11.93
N PRO A 346 10.10 1.07 -13.02
CA PRO A 346 8.82 1.78 -13.23
C PRO A 346 7.56 0.91 -13.07
N LYS A 347 7.61 -0.34 -13.55
CA LYS A 347 6.49 -1.30 -13.39
C LYS A 347 6.26 -1.68 -11.93
N VAL A 348 7.34 -1.84 -11.16
CA VAL A 348 7.25 -2.14 -9.72
C VAL A 348 6.82 -0.91 -8.95
N LEU A 349 7.26 0.28 -9.34
CA LEU A 349 6.82 1.54 -8.77
C LEU A 349 5.29 1.72 -8.93
N PHE A 350 4.76 1.42 -10.12
CA PHE A 350 3.32 1.44 -10.36
C PHE A 350 2.58 0.49 -9.40
N LEU A 351 3.01 -0.77 -9.30
CA LEU A 351 2.41 -1.73 -8.37
C LEU A 351 2.53 -1.28 -6.91
N PHE A 352 3.69 -0.76 -6.52
CA PHE A 352 3.93 -0.25 -5.17
C PHE A 352 2.95 0.86 -4.80
N ILE A 353 2.64 1.77 -5.74
CA ILE A 353 1.68 2.85 -5.49
C ILE A 353 0.27 2.30 -5.25
N LEU A 354 -0.15 1.29 -6.02
CA LEU A 354 -1.45 0.64 -5.78
C LEU A 354 -1.51 -0.02 -4.40
N LEU A 355 -0.45 -0.75 -4.02
CA LEU A 355 -0.36 -1.37 -2.70
C LEU A 355 -0.30 -0.31 -1.59
N PHE A 356 0.44 0.77 -1.79
CA PHE A 356 0.56 1.88 -0.83
C PHE A 356 -0.79 2.55 -0.57
N VAL A 357 -1.57 2.82 -1.63
CA VAL A 357 -2.90 3.41 -1.48
C VAL A 357 -3.86 2.46 -0.80
N LEU A 358 -3.89 1.18 -1.20
CA LEU A 358 -4.73 0.18 -0.53
C LEU A 358 -4.38 0.03 0.96
N ALA A 359 -3.08 -0.01 1.29
CA ALA A 359 -2.62 -0.06 2.68
C ALA A 359 -3.03 1.20 3.45
N THR A 360 -2.95 2.38 2.83
CA THR A 360 -3.38 3.64 3.44
C THR A 360 -4.89 3.67 3.64
N GLY A 361 -5.66 3.16 2.68
CA GLY A 361 -7.11 2.98 2.82
C GLY A 361 -7.44 2.07 4.00
N VAL A 362 -6.82 0.90 4.10
CA VAL A 362 -6.98 0.01 5.26
C VAL A 362 -6.65 0.71 6.58
N VAL A 363 -5.59 1.51 6.63
CA VAL A 363 -5.25 2.31 7.82
C VAL A 363 -6.32 3.34 8.13
N TRP A 364 -6.89 3.99 7.11
CA TRP A 364 -7.97 4.96 7.26
C TRP A 364 -9.20 4.32 7.91
N GLU A 365 -9.66 3.18 7.39
CA GLU A 365 -10.79 2.41 7.96
C GLU A 365 -10.57 2.02 9.42
N ILE A 366 -9.33 1.61 9.77
CA ILE A 366 -8.97 1.32 11.16
C ILE A 366 -9.08 2.58 12.02
N LEU A 367 -8.63 3.74 11.51
CA LEU A 367 -8.68 4.99 12.27
C LEU A 367 -10.12 5.41 12.53
N GLU A 368 -10.99 5.33 11.52
CA GLU A 368 -12.43 5.59 11.66
C GLU A 368 -13.04 4.70 12.74
N PHE A 369 -12.85 3.39 12.61
CA PHE A 369 -13.30 2.40 13.59
C PHE A 369 -12.81 2.70 15.01
N LEU A 370 -11.52 2.97 15.18
CA LEU A 370 -10.94 3.24 16.50
C LEU A 370 -11.45 4.55 17.09
N THR A 371 -11.67 5.57 16.27
CA THR A 371 -12.26 6.83 16.75
C THR A 371 -13.72 6.69 17.14
N ASP A 372 -14.47 5.84 16.45
CA ASP A 372 -15.87 5.56 16.77
C ASP A 372 -15.99 4.76 18.07
N GLU A 373 -15.18 3.72 18.25
CA GLU A 373 -15.10 2.96 19.51
C GLU A 373 -14.68 3.86 20.68
N LEU A 374 -13.69 4.73 20.48
CA LEU A 374 -13.24 5.68 21.51
C LEU A 374 -14.35 6.66 21.89
N THR A 375 -15.00 7.28 20.91
CA THR A 375 -16.04 8.29 21.15
C THR A 375 -17.28 7.69 21.79
N ALA A 376 -17.67 6.48 21.37
CA ALA A 376 -18.75 5.70 22.00
C ALA A 376 -18.46 5.40 23.48
N ALA A 377 -17.20 5.04 23.82
CA ALA A 377 -16.80 4.80 25.21
C ALA A 377 -16.93 6.05 26.11
N PHE A 378 -16.85 7.26 25.53
CA PHE A 378 -17.05 8.53 26.23
C PHE A 378 -18.46 9.13 26.05
N GLY A 379 -19.37 8.43 25.37
CA GLY A 379 -20.74 8.90 25.12
C GLY A 379 -20.86 10.05 24.12
N TYR A 380 -19.83 10.27 23.30
CA TYR A 380 -19.84 11.26 22.21
C TYR A 380 -20.28 10.61 20.88
N LYS A 381 -20.73 11.45 19.95
CA LYS A 381 -20.95 11.01 18.57
C LYS A 381 -19.60 10.71 17.90
N ALA A 382 -19.63 9.73 16.98
CA ALA A 382 -18.56 9.42 16.04
C ALA A 382 -17.96 10.69 15.43
N VAL A 383 -16.63 10.73 15.33
CA VAL A 383 -15.88 11.89 14.78
C VAL A 383 -15.53 11.68 13.31
N LEU A 384 -15.25 10.43 12.91
CA LEU A 384 -14.95 10.04 11.53
C LEU A 384 -15.88 8.87 11.14
N ALA A 385 -17.18 9.05 11.32
CA ALA A 385 -18.18 7.98 11.35
C ALA A 385 -17.96 6.87 10.31
N GLN A 386 -17.83 5.64 10.78
CA GLN A 386 -17.70 4.47 9.92
C GLN A 386 -19.10 3.94 9.55
N HIS A 387 -19.40 3.80 8.25
CA HIS A 387 -20.74 3.40 7.80
C HIS A 387 -20.91 1.90 7.50
N GLY A 388 -19.99 1.08 8.00
CA GLY A 388 -20.10 -0.39 8.01
C GLY A 388 -19.42 -1.08 6.83
N ILE A 389 -19.60 -2.41 6.72
CA ILE A 389 -18.76 -3.23 5.84
C ILE A 389 -18.93 -2.94 4.35
N ASN A 390 -20.14 -2.56 3.90
CA ASN A 390 -20.36 -2.24 2.49
C ASN A 390 -19.63 -0.94 2.10
N ASP A 391 -19.61 0.03 3.01
CA ASP A 391 -18.95 1.32 2.85
C ASP A 391 -17.44 1.11 2.73
N THR A 392 -16.82 0.54 3.77
CA THR A 392 -15.40 0.14 3.81
C THR A 392 -14.94 -0.57 2.53
N MET A 393 -15.73 -1.53 2.00
CA MET A 393 -15.33 -2.27 0.81
C MET A 393 -15.45 -1.42 -0.47
N VAL A 394 -16.50 -0.61 -0.57
CA VAL A 394 -16.66 0.33 -1.68
C VAL A 394 -15.59 1.41 -1.64
N ASP A 395 -15.16 1.86 -0.47
CA ASP A 395 -14.09 2.85 -0.32
C ASP A 395 -12.75 2.29 -0.73
N LEU A 396 -12.40 1.08 -0.30
CA LEU A 396 -11.20 0.40 -0.80
C LEU A 396 -11.22 0.21 -2.33
N LEU A 397 -12.39 -0.05 -2.92
CA LEU A 397 -12.54 -0.14 -4.37
C LEU A 397 -12.31 1.21 -5.06
N PHE A 398 -12.95 2.28 -4.60
CA PHE A 398 -12.78 3.62 -5.18
C PHE A 398 -11.37 4.18 -4.93
N ASN A 399 -10.76 3.84 -3.80
CA ASN A 399 -9.36 4.10 -3.50
C ASN A 399 -8.44 3.45 -4.55
N LEU A 400 -8.69 2.18 -4.89
CA LEU A 400 -7.94 1.47 -5.93
C LEU A 400 -8.13 2.11 -7.31
N LEU A 401 -9.35 2.52 -7.67
CA LEU A 401 -9.63 3.21 -8.94
C LEU A 401 -8.88 4.56 -9.02
N GLY A 402 -8.94 5.35 -7.95
CA GLY A 402 -8.19 6.60 -7.82
C GLY A 402 -6.68 6.39 -7.92
N ALA A 403 -6.17 5.31 -7.32
CA ALA A 403 -4.76 4.92 -7.41
C ALA A 403 -4.35 4.52 -8.83
N ILE A 404 -5.16 3.75 -9.56
CA ILE A 404 -4.86 3.33 -10.95
C ILE A 404 -4.77 4.56 -11.86
N ILE A 405 -5.74 5.46 -11.75
CA ILE A 405 -5.76 6.75 -12.45
C ILE A 405 -4.46 7.51 -12.12
N ALA A 406 -4.22 7.79 -10.84
CA ALA A 406 -3.07 8.57 -10.40
C ALA A 406 -1.73 7.92 -10.74
N ALA A 407 -1.57 6.61 -10.60
CA ALA A 407 -0.32 5.90 -10.89
C ALA A 407 -0.01 5.85 -12.39
N THR A 408 -1.05 5.79 -13.23
CA THR A 408 -0.91 5.85 -14.69
C THR A 408 -0.45 7.24 -15.14
N TRP A 409 -0.94 8.30 -14.49
CA TRP A 409 -0.53 9.69 -14.77
C TRP A 409 0.75 10.14 -14.02
N GLY A 410 1.03 9.55 -12.86
CA GLY A 410 2.03 10.01 -11.88
C GLY A 410 3.47 9.80 -12.32
N THR A 411 3.76 8.74 -13.09
CA THR A 411 5.06 8.50 -13.73
C THR A 411 5.50 9.65 -14.62
N VAL A 412 4.56 10.44 -15.12
CA VAL A 412 4.80 11.54 -16.04
C VAL A 412 4.92 12.89 -15.31
N TYR A 413 4.28 13.08 -14.15
CA TYR A 413 4.16 14.38 -13.48
C TYR A 413 5.06 14.55 -12.24
N LEU A 414 5.23 13.50 -11.46
CA LEU A 414 5.78 13.61 -10.09
C LEU A 414 7.29 13.36 -10.04
N SER A 415 7.89 12.95 -11.16
CA SER A 415 9.33 12.73 -11.30
C SER A 415 10.15 13.97 -10.95
N ASP A 416 9.75 15.16 -11.41
CA ASP A 416 10.50 16.42 -11.17
C ASP A 416 10.55 16.79 -9.67
N ILE A 417 9.42 16.68 -8.96
CA ILE A 417 9.34 16.93 -7.52
C ILE A 417 10.23 15.94 -6.76
N SER A 418 10.22 14.68 -7.19
CA SER A 418 11.01 13.61 -6.59
C SER A 418 12.52 13.89 -6.66
N TYR A 419 13.02 14.42 -7.79
CA TYR A 419 14.43 14.85 -7.92
C TYR A 419 14.76 16.00 -6.98
N ARG A 420 13.94 17.07 -6.97
CA ARG A 420 14.18 18.23 -6.09
C ARG A 420 14.20 17.84 -4.61
N LEU A 421 13.33 16.90 -4.22
CA LEU A 421 13.31 16.37 -2.86
C LEU A 421 14.57 15.54 -2.56
N ALA A 422 15.02 14.71 -3.50
CA ALA A 422 16.24 13.94 -3.36
C ALA A 422 17.50 14.82 -3.29
N ASP A 423 17.62 15.83 -4.15
CA ASP A 423 18.69 16.83 -4.11
C ASP A 423 18.74 17.53 -2.74
N LYS A 424 17.56 17.86 -2.19
CA LYS A 424 17.48 18.49 -0.87
C LYS A 424 17.89 17.56 0.26
N PHE A 425 17.58 16.26 0.16
CA PHE A 425 18.10 15.28 1.12
C PHE A 425 19.62 15.19 1.08
N GLU A 426 20.24 15.23 -0.11
CA GLU A 426 21.70 15.28 -0.27
C GLU A 426 22.32 16.55 0.33
N GLU A 427 21.67 17.71 0.15
CA GLU A 427 22.10 18.96 0.80
C GLU A 427 22.05 18.89 2.34
N MET A 428 20.97 18.31 2.91
CA MET A 428 20.76 18.27 4.36
C MET A 428 21.58 17.16 5.04
N TYR A 429 21.80 16.05 4.35
CA TYR A 429 22.45 14.85 4.86
C TYR A 429 23.47 14.35 3.83
N PRO A 430 24.55 15.09 3.58
CA PRO A 430 25.53 14.71 2.56
C PRO A 430 26.06 13.31 2.84
N LYS A 431 26.10 12.47 1.80
CA LYS A 431 26.64 11.12 1.92
C LYS A 431 28.06 11.22 2.47
N LYS A 432 28.33 10.54 3.60
CA LYS A 432 29.72 10.40 4.07
C LYS A 432 30.49 9.69 2.95
N ASN A 433 31.47 10.37 2.36
CA ASN A 433 32.40 9.76 1.41
C ASN A 433 33.01 8.50 2.05
N THR A 434 32.48 7.33 1.72
CA THR A 434 33.18 6.06 1.89
C THR A 434 34.21 6.01 0.79
N LYS A 435 35.40 6.49 1.11
CA LYS A 435 36.61 6.13 0.38
C LYS A 435 36.93 4.66 0.58
#